data_AF-B4MQB6-F1
#
_entry.id   AF-B4MQB6-F1
#
_cell.length_a   1.000
_cell.length_b   1.000
_cell.length_c   1.000
_cell.angle_alpha   90.00
_cell.angle_beta   90.00
_cell.angle_gamma   90.00
#
_symmetry.space_group_name_H-M   'P 1'
#
loop_
_entity.id
_entity.type
_entity.pdbx_description
1 polymer ?
#
loop_
_entity_poly.entity_id
_entity_poly.type
_entity_poly.pdbx_seq_one_letter_code
_entity_poly.pdbx_strand_id
1 'polypeptide(L)'
;MFQLKFGLLLVILLTVGKGGGADEDSAEVATTTTKAITISDGDLNAETCGKERQGCCSEIYLGDEEHLVKCFTIHAAKLPAEGEQDMAKTMKFLSCFVECLYKQKKYIGKNDSINMKMVKLDAENMYKDYPKEKEYHIKMMDFCRKDAVTLYSLLKASPGGATLLKGACRPYLLMVFLCQSEYHEKHSCPYFRWEGNDKEKTTKMCQESKDKCYKIDGLIPPKKSIL
;
A
#
# COMPACT_ATOMS: atom_id res chain seq x y z
N MET A 1 -6.49 -22.42 4.01
CA MET A 1 -7.15 -21.90 5.23
C MET A 1 -6.31 -20.80 5.91
N PHE A 2 -5.83 -19.81 5.13
CA PHE A 2 -5.00 -18.68 5.62
C PHE A 2 -5.56 -17.30 5.19
N GLN A 3 -6.62 -17.29 4.39
CA GLN A 3 -7.33 -16.09 3.89
C GLN A 3 -7.98 -15.25 5.02
N LEU A 4 -8.18 -15.81 6.22
CA LEU A 4 -8.86 -15.11 7.32
C LEU A 4 -7.96 -14.18 8.15
N LYS A 5 -6.62 -14.27 8.05
CA LYS A 5 -5.71 -13.50 8.92
C LYS A 5 -5.17 -12.21 8.28
N PHE A 6 -5.14 -12.14 6.95
CA PHE A 6 -4.73 -10.92 6.23
C PHE A 6 -5.88 -9.89 6.16
N GLY A 7 -7.13 -10.36 6.05
CA GLY A 7 -8.31 -9.50 6.08
C GLY A 7 -8.43 -8.69 7.37
N LEU A 8 -8.05 -9.25 8.53
CA LEU A 8 -8.08 -8.54 9.81
C LEU A 8 -7.00 -7.44 9.90
N LEU A 9 -5.81 -7.66 9.31
CA LEU A 9 -4.75 -6.64 9.25
C LEU A 9 -5.19 -5.46 8.36
N LEU A 10 -5.89 -5.75 7.26
CA LEU A 10 -6.47 -4.76 6.36
C LEU A 10 -7.60 -3.97 7.05
N VAL A 11 -8.46 -4.64 7.82
CA VAL A 11 -9.54 -3.98 8.59
C VAL A 11 -8.96 -3.08 9.70
N ILE A 12 -7.88 -3.49 10.37
CA ILE A 12 -7.19 -2.63 11.35
C ILE A 12 -6.55 -1.41 10.66
N LEU A 13 -5.95 -1.57 9.48
CA LEU A 13 -5.41 -0.44 8.70
C LEU A 13 -6.52 0.51 8.20
N LEU A 14 -7.68 -0.02 7.82
CA LEU A 14 -8.81 0.76 7.26
C LEU A 14 -9.69 1.45 8.30
N THR A 15 -9.75 0.94 9.53
CA THR A 15 -10.52 1.58 10.63
C THR A 15 -9.81 2.78 11.25
N VAL A 16 -8.49 2.92 11.07
CA VAL A 16 -7.69 4.06 11.58
C VAL A 16 -7.91 5.34 10.75
N GLY A 17 -8.51 5.25 9.55
CA GLY A 17 -8.84 6.41 8.71
C GLY A 17 -10.19 7.08 9.01
N LYS A 18 -10.98 6.58 9.97
CA LYS A 18 -12.35 7.08 10.21
C LYS A 18 -12.63 7.26 11.71
N GLY A 19 -12.07 8.31 12.29
CA GLY A 19 -12.52 8.87 13.58
C GLY A 19 -12.54 10.39 13.45
N GLY A 20 -13.58 11.12 13.87
CA GLY A 20 -14.83 10.75 14.52
C GLY A 20 -15.75 11.97 14.61
N GLY A 21 -16.98 11.74 15.04
CA GLY A 21 -17.98 12.75 15.33
C GLY A 21 -19.29 12.06 15.69
N ALA A 22 -19.52 11.90 17.00
CA ALA A 22 -20.81 11.51 17.53
C ALA A 22 -21.75 12.73 17.48
N ASP A 23 -22.93 12.54 16.91
CA ASP A 23 -24.19 13.12 17.39
C ASP A 23 -25.33 12.23 16.86
N GLU A 24 -26.22 11.83 17.77
CA GLU A 24 -27.43 11.07 17.50
C GLU A 24 -28.53 11.94 16.85
N ASP A 25 -29.48 11.24 16.22
CA ASP A 25 -30.79 11.69 15.72
C ASP A 25 -30.88 12.52 14.43
N SER A 26 -31.07 11.83 13.30
CA SER A 26 -32.41 11.72 12.69
C SER A 26 -32.36 10.91 11.40
N ALA A 27 -33.34 10.03 11.26
CA ALA A 27 -33.55 9.18 10.10
C ALA A 27 -33.86 10.01 8.84
N GLU A 28 -33.09 9.78 7.78
CA GLU A 28 -33.60 9.93 6.42
C GLU A 28 -33.08 8.74 5.57
N VAL A 29 -34.03 7.94 5.12
CA VAL A 29 -33.81 6.78 4.25
C VAL A 29 -33.39 7.30 2.88
N ALA A 30 -32.08 7.44 2.67
CA ALA A 30 -31.52 7.68 1.35
C ALA A 30 -31.50 6.35 0.59
N THR A 31 -32.56 6.13 -0.21
CA THR A 31 -32.68 5.08 -1.23
C THR A 31 -31.39 4.98 -2.02
N THR A 32 -30.57 3.98 -1.71
CA THR A 32 -29.29 3.76 -2.38
C THR A 32 -29.57 3.25 -3.79
N THR A 33 -29.68 4.18 -4.72
CA THR A 33 -29.78 3.89 -6.15
C THR A 33 -28.49 3.18 -6.54
N THR A 34 -28.56 1.88 -6.75
CA THR A 34 -27.47 1.09 -7.33
C THR A 34 -27.25 1.57 -8.76
N LYS A 35 -26.46 2.63 -8.94
CA LYS A 35 -25.97 3.03 -10.26
C LYS A 35 -25.08 1.89 -10.74
N ALA A 36 -25.61 1.07 -11.64
CA ALA A 36 -24.79 0.22 -12.48
C ALA A 36 -23.73 1.13 -13.12
N ILE A 37 -22.47 0.90 -12.78
CA ILE A 37 -21.36 1.66 -13.34
C ILE A 37 -21.22 1.18 -14.78
N THR A 38 -21.76 1.93 -15.73
CA THR A 38 -21.50 1.72 -17.15
C THR A 38 -20.10 2.25 -17.44
N ILE A 39 -19.08 1.42 -17.23
CA ILE A 39 -17.69 1.74 -17.53
C ILE A 39 -17.54 1.62 -19.04
N SER A 40 -17.33 2.74 -19.73
CA SER A 40 -17.01 2.68 -21.16
C SER A 40 -15.64 2.02 -21.32
N ASP A 41 -15.56 1.08 -22.26
CA ASP A 41 -14.31 0.62 -22.87
C ASP A 41 -13.72 1.78 -23.69
N GLY A 42 -13.38 2.89 -23.04
CA GLY A 42 -12.57 3.92 -23.69
C GLY A 42 -11.30 3.26 -24.22
N ASP A 43 -10.97 3.53 -25.49
CA ASP A 43 -9.89 2.85 -26.18
C ASP A 43 -8.60 2.89 -25.35
N LEU A 44 -8.14 1.72 -24.93
CA LEU A 44 -6.86 1.58 -24.22
C LEU A 44 -5.73 1.86 -25.20
N ASN A 45 -4.86 2.79 -24.82
CA ASN A 45 -3.68 3.18 -25.56
C ASN A 45 -2.55 3.51 -24.56
N ALA A 46 -1.36 3.82 -25.08
CA ALA A 46 -0.20 4.09 -24.24
C ALA A 46 -0.42 5.24 -23.23
N GLU A 47 -1.26 6.22 -23.55
CA GLU A 47 -1.58 7.35 -22.69
C GLU A 47 -2.58 6.96 -21.59
N THR A 48 -3.65 6.25 -21.94
CA THR A 48 -4.72 5.88 -21.00
C THR A 48 -4.28 4.77 -20.04
N CYS A 49 -3.38 3.88 -20.47
CA CYS A 49 -2.79 2.85 -19.61
C CYS A 49 -1.92 3.43 -18.46
N GLY A 50 -1.42 4.65 -18.59
CA GLY A 50 -0.64 5.32 -17.54
C GLY A 50 -1.48 6.02 -16.47
N LYS A 51 -2.80 6.08 -16.65
CA LYS A 51 -3.73 6.86 -15.81
C LYS A 51 -4.58 5.94 -14.93
N GLU A 52 -5.28 6.53 -13.97
CA GLU A 52 -6.26 5.80 -13.16
C GLU A 52 -7.42 5.29 -14.04
N ARG A 53 -7.95 4.11 -13.67
CA ARG A 53 -9.18 3.55 -14.23
C ARG A 53 -10.17 3.31 -13.12
N GLN A 54 -11.40 3.81 -13.29
CA GLN A 54 -12.44 3.77 -12.27
C GLN A 54 -12.67 2.36 -11.75
N GLY A 55 -12.62 2.20 -10.42
CA GLY A 55 -12.84 0.92 -9.75
C GLY A 55 -11.74 -0.10 -9.98
N CYS A 56 -10.59 0.29 -10.57
CA CYS A 56 -9.49 -0.63 -10.83
C CYS A 56 -8.26 -0.42 -9.95
N CYS A 57 -8.08 0.76 -9.35
CA CYS A 57 -6.88 0.99 -8.58
C CYS A 57 -6.80 0.05 -7.35
N SER A 58 -5.65 -0.60 -7.16
CA SER A 58 -5.38 -1.38 -5.95
C SER A 58 -5.55 -0.50 -4.72
N GLU A 59 -6.12 -1.00 -3.63
CA GLU A 59 -6.21 -0.22 -2.38
C GLU A 59 -4.83 -0.15 -1.70
N ILE A 60 -4.14 -1.29 -1.58
CA ILE A 60 -2.88 -1.39 -0.83
C ILE A 60 -1.95 -2.41 -1.48
N TYR A 61 -0.65 -2.10 -1.53
CA TYR A 61 0.40 -3.05 -1.87
C TYR A 61 1.49 -3.04 -0.80
N LEU A 62 1.80 -4.22 -0.27
CA LEU A 62 2.76 -4.38 0.84
C LEU A 62 4.05 -5.10 0.42
N GLY A 63 4.09 -5.74 -0.76
CA GLY A 63 5.24 -6.49 -1.28
C GLY A 63 5.00 -7.99 -1.38
N ASP A 64 6.10 -8.72 -1.59
CA ASP A 64 6.11 -10.18 -1.76
C ASP A 64 5.64 -10.95 -0.50
N GLU A 65 4.73 -11.91 -0.71
CA GLU A 65 4.03 -12.63 0.37
C GLU A 65 4.96 -13.41 1.30
N GLU A 66 6.04 -14.01 0.79
CA GLU A 66 6.95 -14.83 1.61
C GLU A 66 7.62 -13.98 2.70
N HIS A 67 8.14 -12.82 2.31
CA HIS A 67 8.78 -11.88 3.22
C HIS A 67 7.77 -11.27 4.20
N LEU A 68 6.55 -10.95 3.72
CA LEU A 68 5.45 -10.46 4.56
C LEU A 68 5.08 -11.47 5.65
N VAL A 69 4.84 -12.72 5.28
CA VAL A 69 4.48 -13.79 6.24
C VAL A 69 5.60 -14.00 7.25
N LYS A 70 6.86 -14.06 6.79
CA LYS A 70 8.03 -14.24 7.66
C LYS A 70 8.15 -13.13 8.71
N CYS A 71 8.08 -11.87 8.29
CA CYS A 71 8.18 -10.74 9.21
C CYS A 71 6.95 -10.63 10.13
N PHE A 72 5.77 -10.98 9.63
CA PHE A 72 4.56 -11.06 10.43
C PHE A 72 4.73 -12.07 11.57
N THR A 73 5.14 -13.31 11.27
CA THR A 73 5.33 -14.36 12.27
C THR A 73 6.34 -13.97 13.35
N ILE A 74 7.45 -13.32 12.98
CA ILE A 74 8.48 -12.87 13.93
C ILE A 74 7.94 -11.80 14.90
N HIS A 75 6.97 -11.00 14.47
CA HIS A 75 6.47 -9.87 15.24
C HIS A 75 5.04 -10.03 15.75
N ALA A 76 4.34 -11.12 15.43
CA ALA A 76 2.94 -11.36 15.78
C ALA A 76 2.66 -11.22 17.29
N ALA A 77 3.60 -11.57 18.16
CA ALA A 77 3.48 -11.40 19.61
C ALA A 77 3.37 -9.92 20.05
N LYS A 78 3.64 -8.95 19.17
CA LYS A 78 3.48 -7.51 19.42
C LYS A 78 2.14 -6.96 18.94
N LEU A 79 1.32 -7.77 18.26
CA LEU A 79 -0.02 -7.34 17.85
C LEU A 79 -0.89 -7.07 19.09
N PRO A 80 -1.77 -6.05 19.04
CA PRO A 80 -2.85 -5.95 20.00
C PRO A 80 -3.71 -7.22 20.00
N ALA A 81 -4.34 -7.52 21.13
CA ALA A 81 -5.33 -8.59 21.18
C ALA A 81 -6.52 -8.30 20.25
N GLU A 82 -7.25 -9.33 19.84
CA GLU A 82 -8.44 -9.13 19.02
C GLU A 82 -9.47 -8.24 19.76
N GLY A 83 -9.97 -7.21 19.08
CA GLY A 83 -10.86 -6.20 19.67
C GLY A 83 -10.16 -5.10 20.48
N GLU A 84 -8.84 -5.18 20.69
CA GLU A 84 -8.06 -4.14 21.39
C GLU A 84 -7.69 -3.00 20.41
N GLN A 85 -8.15 -1.78 20.71
CA GLN A 85 -7.79 -0.57 19.95
C GLN A 85 -6.60 0.18 20.58
N ASP A 86 -5.51 -0.53 20.88
CA ASP A 86 -4.27 0.08 21.38
C ASP A 86 -3.40 0.53 20.21
N MET A 87 -3.51 1.82 19.87
CA MET A 87 -2.74 2.42 18.78
C MET A 87 -1.22 2.37 19.03
N ALA A 88 -0.76 2.44 20.28
CA ALA A 88 0.67 2.37 20.58
C ALA A 88 1.22 0.96 20.32
N LYS A 89 0.49 -0.09 20.69
CA LYS A 89 0.83 -1.47 20.34
C LYS A 89 0.78 -1.70 18.83
N THR A 90 -0.24 -1.20 18.14
CA THR A 90 -0.33 -1.29 16.67
C THR A 90 0.87 -0.64 16.00
N MET A 91 1.22 0.60 16.39
CA MET A 91 2.38 1.31 15.86
C MET A 91 3.69 0.59 16.17
N LYS A 92 3.82 0.01 17.36
CA LYS A 92 4.97 -0.81 17.74
C LYS A 92 5.09 -2.07 16.87
N PHE A 93 4.00 -2.79 16.65
CA PHE A 93 3.98 -3.94 15.74
C PHE A 93 4.37 -3.53 14.32
N LEU A 94 3.67 -2.56 13.73
CA LEU A 94 3.85 -2.15 12.34
C LEU A 94 5.26 -1.63 12.09
N SER A 95 5.79 -0.81 13.00
CA SER A 95 7.15 -0.29 12.87
C SER A 95 8.20 -1.40 12.88
N CYS A 96 8.06 -2.41 13.74
CA CYS A 96 8.99 -3.55 13.76
C CYS A 96 8.81 -4.48 12.55
N PHE A 97 7.56 -4.68 12.11
CA PHE A 97 7.23 -5.39 10.89
C PHE A 97 7.92 -4.77 9.66
N VAL A 98 7.78 -3.45 9.48
CA VAL A 98 8.41 -2.71 8.38
C VAL A 98 9.93 -2.72 8.49
N GLU A 99 10.50 -2.57 9.70
CA GLU A 99 11.93 -2.72 9.90
C GLU A 99 12.42 -4.10 9.42
N CYS A 100 11.70 -5.17 9.74
CA CYS A 100 12.04 -6.52 9.29
C CYS A 100 12.04 -6.63 7.75
N LEU A 101 11.00 -6.10 7.09
CA LEU A 101 10.92 -6.10 5.62
C LEU A 101 12.10 -5.36 4.99
N TYR A 102 12.39 -4.15 5.45
CA TYR A 102 13.49 -3.36 4.91
C TYR A 102 14.87 -3.92 5.23
N LYS A 103 15.03 -4.66 6.35
CA LYS A 103 16.26 -5.41 6.62
C LYS A 103 16.49 -6.50 5.60
N GLN A 104 15.46 -7.29 5.28
CA GLN A 104 15.56 -8.38 4.31
C GLN A 104 15.96 -7.86 2.91
N LYS A 105 15.37 -6.73 2.50
CA LYS A 105 15.72 -6.05 1.25
C LYS A 105 16.99 -5.21 1.30
N LYS A 106 17.62 -5.08 2.47
CA LYS A 106 18.78 -4.19 2.72
C LYS A 106 18.49 -2.71 2.37
N TYR A 107 17.24 -2.29 2.50
CA TYR A 107 16.78 -0.92 2.24
C TYR A 107 17.15 0.06 3.36
N ILE A 108 17.60 -0.43 4.52
CA ILE A 108 18.02 0.42 5.61
C ILE A 108 19.44 0.93 5.39
N GLY A 109 19.59 2.25 5.27
CA GLY A 109 20.85 2.97 5.16
C GLY A 109 21.42 3.43 6.50
N LYS A 110 22.44 4.30 6.43
CA LYS A 110 23.01 4.94 7.63
C LYS A 110 21.97 5.88 8.26
N ASN A 111 22.01 6.01 9.59
CA ASN A 111 21.11 6.89 10.36
C ASN A 111 19.62 6.64 10.06
N ASP A 112 19.25 5.37 9.90
CA ASP A 112 17.88 4.92 9.67
C ASP A 112 17.22 5.48 8.39
N SER A 113 18.02 5.97 7.44
CA SER A 113 17.55 6.43 6.13
C SER A 113 17.22 5.28 5.17
N ILE A 114 16.60 5.58 4.03
CA ILE A 114 16.42 4.62 2.93
C ILE A 114 17.67 4.58 2.03
N ASN A 115 18.25 3.38 1.88
CA ASN A 115 19.35 3.10 0.98
C ASN A 115 18.87 2.96 -0.47
N MET A 116 18.75 4.09 -1.16
CA MET A 116 18.29 4.10 -2.55
C MET A 116 19.17 3.30 -3.53
N LYS A 117 20.43 3.01 -3.19
CA LYS A 117 21.26 2.10 -4.00
C LYS A 117 20.70 0.69 -3.98
N MET A 118 20.30 0.19 -2.81
CA MET A 118 19.69 -1.13 -2.69
C MET A 118 18.27 -1.17 -3.26
N VAL A 119 17.51 -0.07 -3.14
CA VAL A 119 16.20 0.05 -3.81
C VAL A 119 16.32 -0.09 -5.32
N LYS A 120 17.26 0.63 -5.93
CA LYS A 120 17.50 0.56 -7.38
C LYS A 120 17.93 -0.85 -7.80
N LEU A 121 18.84 -1.47 -7.06
CA LEU A 121 19.30 -2.83 -7.33
C LEU A 121 18.17 -3.87 -7.19
N ASP A 122 17.33 -3.77 -6.16
CA ASP A 122 16.16 -4.65 -5.98
C ASP A 122 15.17 -4.46 -7.14
N ALA A 123 14.87 -3.21 -7.51
CA ALA A 123 13.98 -2.89 -8.63
C ALA A 123 14.52 -3.39 -9.98
N GLU A 124 15.82 -3.29 -10.23
CA GLU A 124 16.48 -3.83 -11.44
C GLU A 124 16.34 -5.34 -11.55
N ASN A 125 16.40 -6.06 -10.42
CA ASN A 125 16.24 -7.51 -10.38
C ASN A 125 14.77 -7.93 -10.48
N MET A 126 13.90 -7.27 -9.73
CA MET A 126 12.47 -7.61 -9.63
C MET A 126 11.71 -7.29 -10.92
N TYR A 127 12.01 -6.15 -11.53
CA TYR A 127 11.30 -5.62 -12.70
C TYR A 127 12.19 -5.62 -13.95
N LYS A 128 13.08 -6.61 -14.07
CA LYS A 128 14.06 -6.71 -15.16
C LYS A 128 13.41 -6.55 -16.54
N ASP A 129 12.26 -7.19 -16.74
CA ASP A 129 11.51 -7.21 -18.00
C ASP A 129 10.38 -6.16 -18.04
N TYR A 130 10.23 -5.36 -16.98
CA TYR A 130 9.11 -4.43 -16.78
C TYR A 130 9.63 -3.00 -16.46
N PRO A 131 10.16 -2.27 -17.45
CA PRO A 131 10.87 -1.00 -17.23
C PRO A 131 10.00 0.09 -16.58
N LYS A 132 8.69 0.17 -16.91
CA LYS A 132 7.78 1.14 -16.29
C LYS A 132 7.54 0.86 -14.82
N GLU A 133 7.40 -0.41 -14.43
CA GLU A 133 7.27 -0.81 -13.01
C GLU A 133 8.54 -0.53 -12.22
N LYS A 134 9.71 -0.81 -12.81
CA LYS A 134 11.02 -0.46 -12.23
C LYS A 134 11.12 1.03 -11.92
N GLU A 135 10.85 1.87 -12.92
CA GLU A 135 10.92 3.34 -12.77
C GLU A 135 9.91 3.84 -11.74
N TYR A 136 8.69 3.29 -11.77
CA TYR A 136 7.65 3.60 -10.81
C TYR A 136 8.08 3.26 -9.37
N HIS A 137 8.61 2.05 -9.14
CA HIS A 137 9.06 1.63 -7.81
C HIS A 137 10.16 2.55 -7.27
N ILE A 138 11.15 2.89 -8.10
CA ILE A 138 12.25 3.80 -7.73
C ILE A 138 11.71 5.20 -7.42
N LYS A 139 10.81 5.72 -8.26
CA LYS A 139 10.21 7.05 -8.10
C LYS A 139 9.36 7.14 -6.83
N MET A 140 8.52 6.14 -6.58
CA MET A 140 7.71 6.01 -5.36
C MET A 140 8.61 6.02 -4.12
N MET A 141 9.64 5.17 -4.08
CA MET A 141 10.57 5.11 -2.95
C MET A 141 11.33 6.42 -2.73
N ASP A 142 11.75 7.09 -3.80
CA ASP A 142 12.44 8.37 -3.71
C ASP A 142 11.53 9.50 -3.21
N PHE A 143 10.26 9.49 -3.62
CA PHE A 143 9.26 10.43 -3.13
C PHE A 143 8.96 10.17 -1.65
N CYS A 144 8.55 8.95 -1.31
CA CYS A 144 8.10 8.61 0.03
C CYS A 144 9.18 8.76 1.10
N ARG A 145 10.44 8.48 0.78
CA ARG A 145 11.53 8.70 1.75
C ARG A 145 11.73 10.18 2.08
N LYS A 146 11.44 11.08 1.14
CA LYS A 146 11.57 12.54 1.33
C LYS A 146 10.36 13.08 2.10
N ASP A 147 9.17 12.68 1.70
CA ASP A 147 7.92 13.10 2.34
C ASP A 147 7.84 12.65 3.81
N ALA A 148 8.26 11.41 4.08
CA ALA A 148 8.31 10.85 5.42
C ALA A 148 9.16 11.66 6.41
N VAL A 149 10.16 12.42 5.95
CA VAL A 149 10.99 13.27 6.83
C VAL A 149 10.13 14.33 7.50
N THR A 150 9.24 14.98 6.73
CA THR A 150 8.36 16.04 7.22
C THR A 150 7.37 15.48 8.23
N LEU A 151 6.65 14.41 7.87
CA LEU A 151 5.66 13.78 8.75
C LEU A 151 6.29 13.25 10.04
N TYR A 152 7.44 12.57 9.93
CA TYR A 152 8.15 12.05 11.09
C TYR A 152 8.63 13.17 12.03
N SER A 153 9.14 14.27 11.47
CA SER A 153 9.60 15.42 12.27
C SER A 153 8.44 16.06 13.03
N LEU A 154 7.27 16.21 12.39
CA LEU A 154 6.06 16.73 13.03
C LEU A 154 5.59 15.83 14.17
N LEU A 155 5.49 14.52 13.92
CA LEU A 155 5.07 13.56 14.95
C LEU A 155 6.01 13.57 16.15
N LYS A 156 7.33 13.60 15.91
CA LYS A 156 8.34 13.64 16.96
C LYS A 156 8.30 14.94 17.78
N ALA A 157 7.97 16.08 17.16
CA ALA A 157 7.87 17.36 17.85
C ALA A 157 6.61 17.48 18.73
N SER A 158 5.55 16.71 18.42
CA SER A 158 4.31 16.72 19.20
C SER A 158 4.38 15.79 20.43
N PRO A 159 3.89 16.20 21.61
CA PRO A 159 3.89 15.35 22.81
C PRO A 159 3.11 14.04 22.64
N GLY A 160 1.95 14.10 21.95
CA GLY A 160 1.14 12.93 21.63
C GLY A 160 1.84 11.99 20.64
N GLY A 161 2.40 12.53 19.57
CA GLY A 161 3.16 11.75 18.60
C GLY A 161 4.42 11.11 19.19
N ALA A 162 5.18 11.84 20.02
CA ALA A 162 6.33 11.27 20.73
C ALA A 162 5.94 10.09 21.64
N THR A 163 4.76 10.14 22.25
CA THR A 163 4.21 9.04 23.05
C THR A 163 3.80 7.86 22.19
N LEU A 164 3.14 8.08 21.05
CA LEU A 164 2.77 7.03 20.10
C LEU A 164 3.99 6.32 19.49
N LEU A 165 5.08 7.07 19.28
CA LEU A 165 6.33 6.53 18.75
C LEU A 165 7.20 5.87 19.84
N LYS A 166 6.79 5.95 21.10
CA LYS A 166 7.56 5.37 22.21
C LYS A 166 7.58 3.84 22.10
N GLY A 167 8.77 3.30 21.87
CA GLY A 167 8.97 1.86 21.71
C GLY A 167 8.70 1.34 20.29
N ALA A 168 8.42 2.23 19.32
CA ALA A 168 8.37 1.88 17.91
C ALA A 168 9.78 1.55 17.37
N CYS A 169 9.87 0.58 16.48
CA CYS A 169 11.11 0.21 15.79
C CYS A 169 11.34 1.13 14.58
N ARG A 170 12.32 2.03 14.63
CA ARG A 170 12.71 2.92 13.51
C ARG A 170 11.50 3.62 12.84
N PRO A 171 10.73 4.43 13.58
CA PRO A 171 9.44 4.98 13.15
C PRO A 171 9.44 5.75 11.82
N TYR A 172 10.57 6.36 11.44
CA TYR A 172 10.73 6.95 10.11
C TYR A 172 10.45 5.94 8.98
N LEU A 173 10.93 4.70 9.09
CA LEU A 173 10.73 3.67 8.06
C LEU A 173 9.25 3.30 7.89
N LEU A 174 8.49 3.30 8.98
CA LEU A 174 7.04 3.12 8.95
C LEU A 174 6.36 4.25 8.17
N MET A 175 6.78 5.50 8.35
CA MET A 175 6.24 6.62 7.57
C MET A 175 6.51 6.45 6.07
N VAL A 176 7.71 6.00 5.69
CA VAL A 176 8.03 5.68 4.28
C VAL A 176 7.12 4.57 3.76
N PHE A 177 6.85 3.54 4.56
CA PHE A 177 5.99 2.42 4.18
C PHE A 177 4.53 2.82 4.00
N LEU A 178 3.98 3.63 4.92
CA LEU A 178 2.63 4.14 4.81
C LEU A 178 2.44 5.00 3.56
N CYS A 179 3.40 5.87 3.25
CA CYS A 179 3.38 6.63 2.00
C CYS A 179 3.36 5.72 0.76
N GLN A 180 4.12 4.62 0.76
CA GLN A 180 4.12 3.68 -0.37
C GLN A 180 2.78 2.99 -0.55
N SER A 181 2.12 2.59 0.55
CA SER A 181 0.86 1.87 0.48
C SER A 181 -0.27 2.69 -0.17
N GLU A 182 -0.19 4.01 -0.11
CA GLU A 182 -1.18 4.94 -0.67
C GLU A 182 -0.67 5.73 -1.89
N TYR A 183 0.58 5.49 -2.32
CA TYR A 183 1.22 6.32 -3.35
C TYR A 183 0.48 6.30 -4.69
N HIS A 184 -0.02 5.13 -5.11
CA HIS A 184 -0.77 5.00 -6.37
C HIS A 184 -2.08 5.77 -6.33
N GLU A 185 -2.77 5.81 -5.19
CA GLU A 185 -4.04 6.54 -5.05
C GLU A 185 -3.81 8.06 -5.12
N LYS A 186 -2.70 8.55 -4.55
CA LYS A 186 -2.42 9.98 -4.45
C LYS A 186 -1.73 10.61 -5.66
N HIS A 187 -1.07 9.82 -6.50
CA HIS A 187 -0.25 10.36 -7.61
C HIS A 187 -0.66 9.84 -8.98
N SER A 188 -0.61 8.53 -9.16
CA SER A 188 -0.89 7.88 -10.43
C SER A 188 -1.12 6.40 -10.17
N CYS A 189 -2.23 5.88 -10.69
CA CYS A 189 -2.55 4.47 -10.63
C CYS A 189 -2.40 3.83 -12.02
N PRO A 190 -1.17 3.57 -12.47
CA PRO A 190 -0.92 2.99 -13.80
C PRO A 190 -1.44 1.55 -13.87
N TYR A 191 -1.57 1.01 -15.09
CA TYR A 191 -2.19 -0.30 -15.33
C TYR A 191 -1.62 -1.47 -14.53
N PHE A 192 -0.31 -1.45 -14.22
CA PHE A 192 0.29 -2.48 -13.39
C PHE A 192 -0.15 -2.41 -11.92
N ARG A 193 -0.81 -1.33 -11.48
CA ARG A 193 -1.48 -1.18 -10.18
C ARG A 193 -2.99 -1.41 -10.25
N TRP A 194 -3.51 -1.82 -11.40
CA TRP A 194 -4.91 -2.18 -11.50
C TRP A 194 -5.14 -3.60 -10.99
N GLU A 195 -6.04 -3.75 -10.02
CA GLU A 195 -6.46 -5.01 -9.42
C GLU A 195 -7.99 -5.16 -9.43
N GLY A 196 -8.72 -4.03 -9.32
CA GLY A 196 -10.15 -4.06 -9.10
C GLY A 196 -10.52 -4.48 -7.69
N ASN A 197 -11.81 -4.56 -7.41
CA ASN A 197 -12.30 -5.04 -6.14
C ASN A 197 -13.53 -5.94 -6.32
N ASP A 198 -13.66 -6.91 -5.42
CA ASP A 198 -14.74 -7.91 -5.48
C ASP A 198 -16.11 -7.32 -5.10
N LYS A 199 -16.11 -6.25 -4.29
CA LYS A 199 -17.35 -5.57 -3.85
C LYS A 199 -18.09 -4.94 -5.03
N GLU A 200 -17.35 -4.28 -5.92
CA GLU A 200 -17.83 -3.61 -7.13
C GLU A 200 -17.76 -4.53 -8.36
N LYS A 201 -17.25 -5.76 -8.18
CA LYS A 201 -17.12 -6.80 -9.23
C LYS A 201 -16.28 -6.35 -10.42
N THR A 202 -15.25 -5.53 -10.18
CA THR A 202 -14.40 -4.95 -11.24
C THR A 202 -13.16 -5.79 -11.53
N THR A 203 -12.80 -6.74 -10.66
CA THR A 203 -11.56 -7.56 -10.72
C THR A 203 -11.26 -8.11 -12.12
N LYS A 204 -12.24 -8.80 -12.74
CA LYS A 204 -12.06 -9.41 -14.07
C LYS A 204 -11.79 -8.36 -15.16
N MET A 205 -12.59 -7.29 -15.19
CA MET A 205 -12.45 -6.21 -16.17
C MET A 205 -11.10 -5.49 -16.02
N CYS A 206 -10.67 -5.24 -14.78
CA CYS A 206 -9.39 -4.59 -14.50
C CYS A 206 -8.21 -5.46 -14.93
N GLN A 207 -8.29 -6.77 -14.70
CA GLN A 207 -7.29 -7.72 -15.18
C GLN A 207 -7.22 -7.77 -16.71
N GLU A 208 -8.37 -7.85 -17.39
CA GLU A 208 -8.42 -7.85 -18.86
C GLU A 208 -7.86 -6.55 -19.46
N SER A 209 -8.14 -5.41 -18.82
CA SER A 209 -7.63 -4.10 -19.23
C SER A 209 -6.13 -3.98 -18.99
N LYS A 210 -5.64 -4.47 -17.85
CA LYS A 210 -4.22 -4.56 -17.50
C LYS A 210 -3.44 -5.40 -18.52
N ASP A 211 -3.99 -6.56 -18.89
CA ASP A 211 -3.37 -7.44 -19.90
C ASP A 211 -3.30 -6.78 -21.29
N LYS A 212 -4.34 -6.02 -21.68
CA LYS A 212 -4.32 -5.21 -22.90
C LYS A 212 -3.22 -4.15 -22.84
N CYS A 213 -3.04 -3.47 -21.70
CA CYS A 213 -2.00 -2.47 -21.52
C CYS A 213 -0.57 -3.03 -21.58
N TYR A 214 -0.32 -4.22 -21.01
CA TYR A 214 0.95 -4.92 -21.21
C TYR A 214 1.21 -5.20 -22.70
N LYS A 215 0.19 -5.65 -23.45
CA LYS A 215 0.33 -5.91 -24.89
C LYS A 215 0.60 -4.64 -25.69
N ILE A 216 -0.05 -3.52 -25.34
CA ILE A 216 0.21 -2.20 -25.95
C ILE A 216 1.67 -1.79 -25.74
N ASP A 217 2.23 -2.10 -24.57
CA ASP A 217 3.65 -1.85 -24.26
C ASP A 217 4.60 -2.90 -24.86
N GLY A 218 4.10 -3.89 -25.62
CA GLY A 218 4.90 -4.97 -26.18
C GLY A 218 5.43 -5.97 -25.16
N LEU A 219 4.80 -6.04 -23.98
CA LEU A 219 5.20 -6.88 -22.86
C LEU A 219 4.27 -8.09 -22.69
N ILE A 220 4.81 -9.15 -22.09
CA ILE A 220 4.02 -10.31 -21.65
C ILE A 220 3.55 -10.04 -20.22
N PRO A 221 2.23 -10.09 -19.94
CA PRO A 221 1.73 -9.96 -18.58
C PRO A 221 2.39 -10.99 -17.64
N PRO A 222 2.75 -10.60 -16.42
CA PRO A 222 3.41 -11.50 -15.49
C PRO A 222 2.49 -12.66 -15.09
N LYS A 223 3.02 -13.91 -15.13
CA LYS A 223 2.23 -15.17 -14.91
C LYS A 223 1.62 -15.30 -13.52
N LYS A 224 2.31 -14.72 -12.54
CA LYS A 224 1.82 -14.46 -11.20
C LYS A 224 1.87 -12.95 -11.10
N SER A 225 0.91 -12.33 -10.43
CA SER A 225 1.11 -10.94 -10.04
C SER A 225 2.48 -10.84 -9.37
N ILE A 226 3.40 -10.07 -9.95
CA ILE A 226 4.69 -9.71 -9.30
C ILE A 226 4.39 -8.73 -8.12
N LEU A 227 3.10 -8.46 -7.92
CA LEU A 227 2.47 -7.61 -6.92
C LEU A 227 1.73 -8.53 -5.95
#